data_AF-A0A923BM62-F1
#
_entry.id   AF-A0A923BM62-F1
#
_cell.length_a   1.000
_cell.length_b   1.000
_cell.length_c   1.000
_cell.angle_alpha   90.00
_cell.angle_beta   90.00
_cell.angle_gamma   90.00
#
_symmetry.space_group_name_H-M   'P 1'
#
loop_
_entity.id
_entity.type
_entity.pdbx_description
1 polymer ?
#
loop_
_entity_poly.entity_id
_entity_poly.type
_entity_poly.pdbx_seq_one_letter_code
_entity_poly.pdbx_strand_id
1 'polypeptide(L)'
;MKKGDVLENILVESMAAEGKCIAKLNGQVIFIEGGAPGDTVDISLTKIKNSFLEGKVVAIKKFSETRAVPFCAHFGTCGGCSWQHINYDTQLTYKRQQVVDNLERIGGLTLPPIPHILPSAKTKYYRNKLDYTFSARRWLTKEELASGMPFGEGGLGYHLPRMFDKIFDVKECHLQPDPSNSIRLLAKEIALRENIPFFDMRLQTGFMRTLTIRTTSTGDTMIILQVTQDKMEWIEKVLKGLTDAFPQITSANYIINAKRNDTFADLDVICWKGDPYITEVMPKPDGSGTLQFRIGPKSFYQTNPEQAHELYKVAWKMAALKGDERVYDLYTGTGTIANYIAGQAKKVIGLEYVAAAIEDAKVNSKINGITNTDFYAGDMKDLLNDSFLSQHGRPDTIITDPPRAGMHE
;
A
#
# COMPACT_ATOMS: atom_id res chain seq x y z
N MET A 1 3.66 -38.53 -7.23
CA MET A 1 4.11 -37.40 -6.37
C MET A 1 3.14 -37.28 -5.20
N LYS A 2 3.66 -37.12 -3.98
CA LYS A 2 2.90 -36.83 -2.75
C LYS A 2 3.42 -35.54 -2.12
N LYS A 3 2.61 -34.93 -1.24
CA LYS A 3 3.02 -33.75 -0.47
C LYS A 3 4.27 -34.08 0.35
N GLY A 4 5.26 -33.19 0.31
CA GLY A 4 6.56 -33.36 0.96
C GLY A 4 7.65 -33.93 0.04
N ASP A 5 7.30 -34.55 -1.09
CA ASP A 5 8.30 -35.01 -2.06
C ASP A 5 9.17 -33.83 -2.54
N VAL A 6 10.46 -34.10 -2.72
CA VAL A 6 11.42 -33.12 -3.23
C VAL A 6 11.66 -33.38 -4.71
N LEU A 7 11.42 -32.36 -5.53
CA LEU A 7 11.81 -32.33 -6.93
C LEU A 7 13.17 -31.64 -7.02
N GLU A 8 14.17 -32.34 -7.54
CA GLU A 8 15.55 -31.84 -7.59
C GLU A 8 15.88 -31.17 -8.91
N ASN A 9 16.81 -30.21 -8.87
CA ASN A 9 17.39 -29.55 -10.05
C ASN A 9 16.34 -28.94 -11.01
N ILE A 10 15.27 -28.38 -10.48
CA ILE A 10 14.23 -27.73 -11.27
C ILE A 10 14.70 -26.33 -11.66
N LEU A 11 14.67 -26.02 -12.95
CA LEU A 11 14.92 -24.68 -13.48
C LEU A 11 13.70 -23.80 -13.23
N VAL A 12 13.92 -22.66 -12.57
CA VAL A 12 12.90 -21.62 -12.42
C VAL A 12 12.84 -20.82 -13.73
N GLU A 13 11.74 -20.89 -14.46
CA GLU A 13 11.61 -20.29 -15.80
C GLU A 13 11.19 -18.82 -15.75
N SER A 14 10.26 -18.46 -14.88
CA SER A 14 9.65 -17.12 -14.88
C SER A 14 9.03 -16.75 -13.53
N MET A 15 8.45 -15.54 -13.44
CA MET A 15 7.70 -15.09 -12.27
C MET A 15 6.19 -15.09 -12.52
N ALA A 16 5.43 -15.41 -11.48
CA ALA A 16 3.98 -15.24 -11.39
C ALA A 16 3.64 -14.01 -10.53
N ALA A 17 2.34 -13.75 -10.37
CA ALA A 17 1.85 -12.79 -9.40
C ALA A 17 2.26 -13.14 -7.96
N GLU A 18 2.17 -12.15 -7.06
CA GLU A 18 2.39 -12.32 -5.61
C GLU A 18 3.78 -12.82 -5.18
N GLY A 19 4.79 -12.70 -6.06
CA GLY A 19 6.16 -13.14 -5.76
C GLY A 19 6.39 -14.64 -5.73
N LYS A 20 5.50 -15.38 -6.41
CA LYS A 20 5.77 -16.76 -6.77
C LYS A 20 6.59 -16.81 -8.06
N CYS A 21 7.41 -17.84 -8.20
CA CYS A 21 8.03 -18.19 -9.46
C CYS A 21 7.30 -19.35 -10.14
N ILE A 22 7.58 -19.56 -11.41
CA ILE A 22 7.01 -20.62 -12.24
C ILE A 22 8.16 -21.50 -12.73
N ALA A 23 7.95 -22.81 -12.63
CA ALA A 23 8.70 -23.80 -13.40
C ALA A 23 7.73 -24.75 -14.11
N LYS A 24 8.25 -25.54 -15.04
CA LYS A 24 7.49 -26.60 -15.69
C LYS A 24 8.19 -27.93 -15.51
N LEU A 25 7.40 -28.97 -15.25
CA LEU A 25 7.87 -30.35 -15.20
C LEU A 25 6.86 -31.22 -15.93
N ASN A 26 7.30 -31.91 -16.99
CA ASN A 26 6.46 -32.81 -17.79
C ASN A 26 5.13 -32.16 -18.26
N GLY A 27 5.18 -30.89 -18.65
CA GLY A 27 4.02 -30.12 -19.09
C GLY A 27 3.12 -29.57 -17.97
N GLN A 28 3.35 -29.93 -16.70
CA GLN A 28 2.64 -29.35 -15.56
C GLN A 28 3.35 -28.09 -15.05
N VAL A 29 2.57 -27.07 -14.72
CA VAL A 29 3.06 -25.82 -14.10
C VAL A 29 3.29 -26.04 -12.61
N ILE A 30 4.43 -25.58 -12.10
CA ILE A 30 4.79 -25.57 -10.68
C ILE A 30 4.86 -24.12 -10.21
N PHE A 31 4.01 -23.74 -9.26
CA PHE A 31 4.13 -22.47 -8.55
C PHE A 31 5.09 -22.62 -7.36
N ILE A 32 6.14 -21.81 -7.37
CA ILE A 32 7.26 -21.93 -6.44
C ILE A 32 7.26 -20.73 -5.50
N GLU A 33 7.26 -20.99 -4.19
CA GLU A 33 7.55 -19.98 -3.18
C GLU A 33 9.07 -19.90 -2.96
N GLY A 34 9.61 -18.70 -3.20
CA GLY A 34 11.05 -18.47 -3.25
C GLY A 34 11.63 -18.67 -4.66
N GLY A 35 12.96 -18.69 -4.75
CA GLY A 35 13.67 -18.75 -6.03
C GLY A 35 13.59 -17.45 -6.83
N ALA A 36 14.33 -17.41 -7.92
CA ALA A 36 14.38 -16.34 -8.92
C ALA A 36 14.42 -16.97 -10.31
N PRO A 37 13.89 -16.31 -11.35
CA PRO A 37 14.06 -16.77 -12.73
C PRO A 37 15.52 -17.06 -13.06
N GLY A 38 15.77 -18.21 -13.68
CA GLY A 38 17.10 -18.74 -13.99
C GLY A 38 17.78 -19.52 -12.87
N ASP A 39 17.22 -19.58 -11.65
CA ASP A 39 17.77 -20.44 -10.61
C ASP A 39 17.57 -21.92 -10.96
N THR A 40 18.49 -22.76 -10.50
CA THR A 40 18.26 -24.21 -10.39
C THR A 40 18.03 -24.56 -8.93
N VAL A 41 16.87 -25.13 -8.59
CA VAL A 41 16.41 -25.32 -7.22
C VAL A 41 15.88 -26.72 -6.95
N ASP A 42 15.96 -27.12 -5.68
CA ASP A 42 15.18 -28.25 -5.16
C ASP A 42 13.90 -27.70 -4.53
N ILE A 43 12.77 -28.33 -4.84
CA ILE A 43 11.44 -27.88 -4.48
C ILE A 43 10.75 -28.96 -3.66
N SER A 44 10.36 -28.65 -2.43
CA SER A 44 9.45 -29.52 -1.67
C SER A 44 8.00 -29.20 -2.01
N LEU A 45 7.25 -30.22 -2.45
CA LEU A 45 5.86 -30.07 -2.85
C LEU A 45 4.95 -29.81 -1.66
N THR A 46 4.21 -28.70 -1.69
CA THR A 46 3.26 -28.31 -0.63
C THR A 46 1.81 -28.62 -1.01
N LYS A 47 1.50 -28.65 -2.31
CA LYS A 47 0.16 -28.93 -2.84
C LYS A 47 0.25 -29.57 -4.22
N ILE A 48 -0.61 -30.54 -4.47
CA ILE A 48 -0.66 -31.28 -5.73
C ILE A 48 -2.08 -31.20 -6.26
N LYS A 49 -2.25 -30.73 -7.50
CA LYS A 49 -3.51 -30.68 -8.24
C LYS A 49 -3.29 -31.31 -9.62
N ASN A 50 -4.38 -31.69 -10.28
CA ASN A 50 -4.31 -32.32 -11.60
C ASN A 50 -3.68 -31.39 -12.65
N SER A 51 -3.93 -30.08 -12.54
CA SER A 51 -3.48 -29.05 -13.49
C SER A 51 -2.20 -28.33 -13.09
N PHE A 52 -1.81 -28.35 -11.81
CA PHE A 52 -0.61 -27.65 -11.32
C PHE A 52 -0.10 -28.21 -10.00
N LEU A 53 1.15 -27.87 -9.69
CA LEU A 53 1.80 -28.16 -8.41
C LEU A 53 2.09 -26.83 -7.68
N GLU A 54 2.13 -26.87 -6.35
CA GLU A 54 2.74 -25.81 -5.56
C GLU A 54 3.86 -26.40 -4.70
N GLY A 55 4.95 -25.66 -4.55
CA GLY A 55 6.08 -26.07 -3.75
C GLY A 55 6.88 -24.89 -3.21
N LYS A 56 7.82 -25.18 -2.31
CA LYS A 56 8.73 -24.21 -1.73
C LYS A 56 10.17 -24.61 -2.01
N VAL A 57 11.00 -23.64 -2.36
CA VAL A 57 12.44 -23.86 -2.49
C VAL A 57 13.02 -24.32 -1.15
N VAL A 58 13.67 -25.49 -1.15
CA VAL A 58 14.39 -26.03 0.01
C VAL A 58 15.90 -25.92 -0.15
N ALA A 59 16.40 -25.88 -1.38
CA ALA A 59 17.80 -25.60 -1.69
C ALA A 59 17.91 -24.90 -3.05
N ILE A 60 18.88 -23.99 -3.17
CA ILE A 60 19.26 -23.40 -4.46
C ILE A 60 20.60 -24.03 -4.84
N LYS A 61 20.63 -24.76 -5.96
CA LYS A 61 21.83 -25.42 -6.49
C LYS A 61 22.67 -24.47 -7.32
N LYS A 62 22.01 -23.61 -8.09
CA LYS A 62 22.64 -22.58 -8.91
C LYS A 62 21.83 -21.30 -8.82
N PHE A 63 22.46 -20.21 -8.39
CA PHE A 63 21.87 -18.89 -8.40
C PHE A 63 21.89 -18.30 -9.81
N SER A 64 20.82 -17.59 -10.17
CA SER A 64 20.76 -16.83 -11.42
C SER A 64 21.41 -15.46 -11.30
N GLU A 65 21.79 -14.90 -12.45
CA GLU A 65 22.31 -13.54 -12.58
C GLU A 65 21.24 -12.46 -12.33
N THR A 66 19.96 -12.83 -12.34
CA THR A 66 18.87 -11.89 -12.10
C THR A 66 18.64 -11.60 -10.62
N ARG A 67 19.36 -12.28 -9.73
CA ARG A 67 19.24 -12.08 -8.29
C ARG A 67 19.86 -10.78 -7.83
N ALA A 68 19.31 -10.26 -6.75
CA ALA A 68 19.91 -9.22 -5.94
C ALA A 68 20.08 -9.72 -4.50
N VAL A 69 21.03 -9.14 -3.78
CA VAL A 69 21.13 -9.32 -2.33
C VAL A 69 20.06 -8.43 -1.68
N PRO A 70 19.08 -8.99 -0.94
CA PRO A 70 18.09 -8.18 -0.24
C PRO A 70 18.76 -7.20 0.71
N PHE A 71 18.37 -5.92 0.63
CA PHE A 71 18.92 -4.90 1.52
C PHE A 71 18.28 -4.93 2.91
N CYS A 72 17.07 -5.49 3.04
CA CYS A 72 16.38 -5.59 4.32
C CYS A 72 16.74 -6.92 4.99
N ALA A 73 17.30 -6.85 6.19
CA ALA A 73 17.63 -8.03 7.00
C ALA A 73 16.39 -8.91 7.32
N HIS A 74 15.19 -8.33 7.24
CA HIS A 74 13.92 -9.03 7.51
C HIS A 74 13.32 -9.73 6.29
N PHE A 75 13.93 -9.59 5.10
CA PHE A 75 13.40 -10.14 3.86
C PHE A 75 13.25 -11.67 3.94
N GLY A 76 12.17 -12.20 3.37
CA GLY A 76 11.82 -13.63 3.43
C GLY A 76 11.04 -14.04 4.68
N THR A 77 11.04 -13.21 5.74
CA THR A 77 10.21 -13.43 6.94
C THR A 77 9.11 -12.38 7.06
N CYS A 78 9.47 -11.11 6.98
CA CYS A 78 8.51 -10.00 7.03
C CYS A 78 7.60 -10.00 5.80
N GLY A 79 6.28 -9.84 6.01
CA GLY A 79 5.29 -9.82 4.92
C GLY A 79 5.25 -8.53 4.09
N GLY A 80 6.11 -7.55 4.39
CA GLY A 80 6.08 -6.24 3.73
C GLY A 80 6.73 -6.16 2.34
N CYS A 81 7.60 -7.12 1.97
CA CYS A 81 8.34 -7.10 0.70
C CYS A 81 8.48 -8.52 0.15
N SER A 82 8.25 -8.70 -1.17
CA SER A 82 8.26 -10.02 -1.78
C SER A 82 9.39 -10.26 -2.79
N TRP A 83 9.97 -9.21 -3.38
CA TRP A 83 10.88 -9.33 -4.55
C TRP A 83 12.29 -8.75 -4.34
N GLN A 84 12.73 -8.45 -3.11
CA GLN A 84 14.06 -7.83 -2.90
C GLN A 84 15.24 -8.72 -3.34
N HIS A 85 15.02 -10.03 -3.47
CA HIS A 85 16.01 -10.97 -4.00
C HIS A 85 16.11 -10.98 -5.52
N ILE A 86 15.30 -10.18 -6.22
CA ILE A 86 15.28 -10.02 -7.68
C ILE A 86 15.80 -8.61 -8.00
N ASN A 87 16.73 -8.50 -8.95
CA ASN A 87 17.25 -7.21 -9.38
C ASN A 87 16.14 -6.34 -10.00
N TYR A 88 16.29 -5.02 -9.90
CA TYR A 88 15.18 -4.10 -10.17
C TYR A 88 14.71 -4.15 -11.63
N ASP A 89 15.63 -4.23 -12.60
CA ASP A 89 15.28 -4.30 -14.02
C ASP A 89 14.49 -5.57 -14.38
N THR A 90 14.83 -6.69 -13.73
CA THR A 90 14.06 -7.93 -13.84
C THR A 90 12.66 -7.76 -13.25
N GLN A 91 12.52 -7.07 -12.11
CA GLN A 91 11.20 -6.75 -11.55
C GLN A 91 10.33 -5.95 -12.54
N LEU A 92 10.90 -4.94 -13.21
CA LEU A 92 10.20 -4.14 -14.22
C LEU A 92 9.76 -4.99 -15.42
N THR A 93 10.66 -5.85 -15.90
CA THR A 93 10.38 -6.77 -17.02
C THR A 93 9.20 -7.68 -16.73
N TYR A 94 9.19 -8.34 -15.57
CA TYR A 94 8.10 -9.25 -15.22
C TYR A 94 6.79 -8.54 -14.84
N LYS A 95 6.85 -7.34 -14.26
CA LYS A 95 5.63 -6.52 -14.09
C LYS A 95 5.02 -6.17 -15.45
N ARG A 96 5.83 -5.84 -16.46
CA ARG A 96 5.35 -5.58 -17.82
C ARG A 96 4.72 -6.83 -18.41
N GLN A 97 5.39 -7.97 -18.28
CA GLN A 97 4.86 -9.25 -18.76
C GLN A 97 3.52 -9.60 -18.11
N GLN A 98 3.33 -9.34 -16.80
CA GLN A 98 2.05 -9.58 -16.13
C GLN A 98 0.92 -8.73 -16.70
N VAL A 99 1.19 -7.46 -17.04
CA VAL A 99 0.18 -6.59 -17.68
C VAL A 99 -0.17 -7.12 -19.07
N VAL A 100 0.83 -7.45 -19.88
CA VAL A 100 0.65 -8.04 -21.23
C VAL A 100 -0.18 -9.32 -21.15
N ASP A 101 0.27 -10.28 -20.33
CA ASP A 101 -0.38 -11.59 -20.15
C ASP A 101 -1.84 -11.44 -19.74
N ASN A 102 -2.16 -10.51 -18.83
CA ASN A 102 -3.54 -10.30 -18.39
C ASN A 102 -4.41 -9.70 -19.49
N LEU A 103 -3.92 -8.68 -20.20
CA LEU A 103 -4.67 -8.04 -21.29
C LEU A 103 -4.89 -8.98 -22.49
N GLU A 104 -3.91 -9.82 -22.83
CA GLU A 104 -4.04 -10.79 -23.92
C GLU A 104 -4.89 -12.00 -23.52
N ARG A 105 -4.61 -12.64 -22.37
CA ARG A 105 -5.25 -13.91 -22.00
C ARG A 105 -6.63 -13.74 -21.38
N ILE A 106 -6.80 -12.71 -20.54
CA ILE A 106 -8.09 -12.45 -19.86
C ILE A 106 -8.91 -11.49 -20.71
N GLY A 107 -8.28 -10.42 -21.19
CA GLY A 107 -8.96 -9.42 -22.03
C GLY A 107 -9.20 -9.86 -23.48
N GLY A 108 -8.51 -10.90 -23.97
CA GLY A 108 -8.63 -11.35 -25.35
C GLY A 108 -8.13 -10.33 -26.38
N LEU A 109 -7.30 -9.38 -25.95
CA LEU A 109 -6.87 -8.25 -26.76
C LEU A 109 -5.63 -8.59 -27.58
N THR A 110 -5.56 -8.09 -28.82
CA THR A 110 -4.29 -8.00 -29.56
C THR A 110 -3.68 -6.64 -29.28
N LEU A 111 -2.52 -6.63 -28.63
CA LEU A 111 -1.91 -5.40 -28.12
C LEU A 111 -0.90 -4.83 -29.13
N PRO A 112 -0.82 -3.49 -29.27
CA PRO A 112 0.32 -2.87 -29.94
C PRO A 112 1.60 -3.05 -29.12
N PRO A 113 2.78 -2.69 -29.65
CA PRO A 113 4.01 -2.64 -28.86
C PRO A 113 3.82 -1.80 -27.59
N ILE A 114 3.85 -2.47 -26.43
CA ILE A 114 3.68 -1.81 -25.13
C ILE A 114 5.00 -1.20 -24.71
N PRO A 115 5.07 0.06 -24.26
CA PRO A 115 6.31 0.65 -23.75
C PRO A 115 6.85 -0.09 -22.52
N HIS A 116 8.11 0.18 -22.17
CA HIS A 116 8.67 -0.30 -20.90
C HIS A 116 7.95 0.34 -19.71
N ILE A 117 7.90 -0.39 -18.58
CA ILE A 117 7.39 0.18 -17.34
C ILE A 117 8.28 1.33 -16.91
N LEU A 118 7.67 2.44 -16.54
CA LEU A 118 8.38 3.57 -15.95
C LEU A 118 8.91 3.16 -14.56
N PRO A 119 10.24 3.17 -14.35
CA PRO A 119 10.82 2.84 -13.06
C PRO A 119 10.47 3.90 -12.01
N SER A 120 10.45 3.49 -10.75
CA SER A 120 10.48 4.44 -9.64
C SER A 120 11.90 4.94 -9.44
N ALA A 121 12.04 6.25 -9.24
CA ALA A 121 13.32 6.88 -8.95
C ALA A 121 13.98 6.31 -7.68
N LYS A 122 13.17 5.85 -6.72
CA LYS A 122 13.61 5.28 -5.44
C LYS A 122 13.05 3.88 -5.25
N THR A 123 13.91 2.95 -4.86
CA THR A 123 13.54 1.57 -4.50
C THR A 123 13.52 1.34 -2.98
N LYS A 124 13.93 2.35 -2.21
CA LYS A 124 13.89 2.41 -0.75
C LYS A 124 13.27 3.74 -0.33
N TYR A 125 12.65 3.78 0.85
CA TYR A 125 12.14 4.99 1.49
C TYR A 125 11.18 5.80 0.59
N TYR A 126 10.42 5.11 -0.25
CA TYR A 126 9.51 5.71 -1.21
C TYR A 126 8.07 5.77 -0.69
N ARG A 127 7.75 5.03 0.39
CA ARG A 127 6.40 5.00 0.95
C ARG A 127 6.19 6.16 1.90
N ASN A 128 5.06 6.84 1.74
CA ASN A 128 4.62 7.94 2.59
C ASN A 128 3.60 7.51 3.66
N LYS A 129 3.17 6.25 3.65
CA LYS A 129 2.23 5.66 4.62
C LYS A 129 2.62 4.23 4.91
N LEU A 130 2.75 3.89 6.19
CA LEU A 130 2.88 2.52 6.68
C LEU A 130 1.92 2.29 7.84
N ASP A 131 1.39 1.07 7.93
CA ASP A 131 0.51 0.60 9.00
C ASP A 131 1.24 -0.52 9.75
N TYR A 132 1.48 -0.34 11.05
CA TYR A 132 2.16 -1.31 11.91
C TYR A 132 1.19 -1.88 12.94
N THR A 133 1.12 -3.21 13.04
CA THR A 133 0.22 -3.91 13.96
C THR A 133 0.95 -4.27 15.24
N PHE A 134 0.39 -3.85 16.39
CA PHE A 134 0.75 -4.36 17.70
C PHE A 134 0.18 -5.77 17.88
N SER A 135 0.96 -6.67 18.47
CA SER A 135 0.50 -8.02 18.75
C SER A 135 1.09 -8.59 20.02
N ALA A 136 0.23 -9.11 20.88
CA ALA A 136 0.66 -9.93 22.03
C ALA A 136 1.27 -11.28 21.62
N ARG A 137 1.11 -11.69 20.35
CA ARG A 137 1.59 -12.97 19.81
C ARG A 137 2.60 -12.76 18.69
N ARG A 138 3.73 -12.11 19.00
CA ARG A 138 4.79 -11.95 18.01
C ARG A 138 5.34 -13.31 17.56
N TRP A 139 5.80 -13.34 16.32
CA TRP A 139 6.60 -14.43 15.80
C TRP A 139 7.98 -14.41 16.47
N LEU A 140 8.45 -15.58 16.89
CA LEU A 140 9.81 -15.80 17.38
C LEU A 140 10.61 -16.44 16.25
N THR A 141 11.79 -15.90 15.96
CA THR A 141 12.71 -16.56 15.02
C THR A 141 13.26 -17.86 15.61
N LYS A 142 13.90 -18.70 14.79
CA LYS A 142 14.51 -19.94 15.29
C LYS A 142 15.61 -19.65 16.31
N GLU A 143 16.35 -18.56 16.08
CA GLU A 143 17.43 -18.08 16.95
C GLU A 143 16.86 -17.60 18.29
N GLU A 144 15.74 -16.87 18.30
CA GLU A 144 15.06 -16.42 19.53
C GLU A 144 14.43 -17.58 20.31
N LEU A 145 13.88 -18.57 19.60
CA LEU A 145 13.40 -19.80 20.24
C LEU A 145 14.55 -20.57 20.91
N ALA A 146 15.72 -20.61 20.25
CA ALA A 146 16.90 -21.28 20.77
C ALA A 146 17.55 -20.53 21.94
N SER A 147 17.40 -19.20 22.02
CA SER A 147 17.94 -18.39 23.13
C SER A 147 17.13 -18.48 24.42
N GLY A 148 16.00 -19.20 24.42
CA GLY A 148 15.13 -19.35 25.58
C GLY A 148 14.34 -18.09 25.92
N MET A 149 14.16 -17.18 24.94
CA MET A 149 13.41 -15.95 25.13
C MET A 149 11.99 -16.24 25.62
N PRO A 150 11.49 -15.54 26.66
CA PRO A 150 10.17 -15.82 27.21
C PRO A 150 9.09 -15.70 26.12
N PHE A 151 8.22 -16.70 26.04
CA PHE A 151 6.99 -16.59 25.27
C PHE A 151 6.13 -15.48 25.89
N GLY A 152 5.96 -14.34 25.20
CA GLY A 152 5.04 -13.29 25.66
C GLY A 152 5.45 -11.83 25.42
N GLU A 153 6.67 -11.54 24.94
CA GLU A 153 6.97 -10.16 24.54
C GLU A 153 6.15 -9.77 23.30
N GLY A 154 5.44 -8.65 23.39
CA GLY A 154 4.66 -8.12 22.28
C GLY A 154 5.54 -7.66 21.10
N GLY A 155 4.98 -7.72 19.89
CA GLY A 155 5.63 -7.26 18.66
C GLY A 155 4.91 -6.06 18.06
N LEU A 156 5.64 -5.25 17.29
CA LEU A 156 5.07 -4.18 16.46
C LEU A 156 5.66 -4.27 15.05
N GLY A 157 4.82 -4.57 14.06
CA GLY A 157 5.30 -4.80 12.71
C GLY A 157 4.25 -5.30 11.74
N TYR A 158 4.62 -6.25 10.89
CA TYR A 158 3.76 -6.77 9.83
C TYR A 158 3.36 -8.21 10.06
N HIS A 159 2.21 -8.59 9.52
CA HIS A 159 1.79 -9.98 9.42
C HIS A 159 2.80 -10.80 8.62
N LEU A 160 3.06 -12.03 9.06
CA LEU A 160 3.78 -12.98 8.22
C LEU A 160 2.91 -13.35 7.01
N PRO A 161 3.52 -13.65 5.85
CA PRO A 161 2.78 -14.14 4.70
C PRO A 161 1.84 -15.30 5.07
N ARG A 162 0.56 -15.17 4.69
CA ARG A 162 -0.53 -16.14 4.95
C ARG A 162 -0.92 -16.37 6.42
N MET A 163 -0.37 -15.61 7.37
CA MET A 163 -0.70 -15.73 8.80
C MET A 163 -1.30 -14.43 9.30
N PHE A 164 -2.62 -14.43 9.54
CA PHE A 164 -3.32 -13.24 10.01
C PHE A 164 -3.04 -12.91 11.48
N ASP A 165 -2.62 -13.87 12.31
CA ASP A 165 -2.48 -13.68 13.76
C ASP A 165 -1.03 -13.53 14.25
N LYS A 166 -0.05 -13.74 13.36
CA LYS A 166 1.38 -13.72 13.69
C LYS A 166 2.05 -12.50 13.09
N ILE A 167 2.58 -11.65 13.98
CA ILE A 167 3.29 -10.43 13.60
C ILE A 167 4.80 -10.64 13.74
N PHE A 168 5.53 -10.32 12.69
CA PHE A 168 6.98 -10.17 12.74
C PHE A 168 7.33 -8.83 13.41
N ASP A 169 8.14 -8.86 14.46
CA ASP A 169 8.60 -7.65 15.15
C ASP A 169 9.67 -6.94 14.33
N VAL A 170 9.30 -5.84 13.66
CA VAL A 170 10.18 -5.18 12.71
C VAL A 170 11.16 -4.29 13.46
N LYS A 171 12.46 -4.52 13.27
CA LYS A 171 13.52 -3.67 13.85
C LYS A 171 13.80 -2.43 13.02
N GLU A 172 13.78 -2.61 11.70
CA GLU A 172 14.02 -1.57 10.70
C GLU A 172 13.18 -1.84 9.45
N CYS A 173 12.59 -0.80 8.90
CA CYS A 173 11.81 -0.82 7.67
C CYS A 173 12.40 0.21 6.71
N HIS A 174 12.89 -0.24 5.55
CA HIS A 174 13.42 0.66 4.51
C HIS A 174 12.35 1.11 3.52
N LEU A 175 11.05 1.02 3.85
CA LEU A 175 9.97 1.43 2.96
C LEU A 175 9.59 2.89 3.14
N GLN A 176 9.64 3.43 4.35
CA GLN A 176 9.32 4.83 4.66
C GLN A 176 10.53 5.46 5.35
N PRO A 177 10.92 6.70 4.99
CA PRO A 177 12.04 7.38 5.62
C PRO A 177 11.82 7.61 7.11
N ASP A 178 12.91 7.90 7.82
CA ASP A 178 12.83 8.40 9.18
C ASP A 178 12.04 9.72 9.23
N PRO A 179 11.27 9.97 10.31
CA PRO A 179 11.35 9.32 11.63
C PRO A 179 10.51 8.05 11.83
N SER A 180 9.97 7.43 10.77
CA SER A 180 9.02 6.30 10.90
C SER A 180 9.54 5.14 11.76
N ASN A 181 10.80 4.73 11.58
CA ASN A 181 11.36 3.64 12.40
C ASN A 181 11.47 4.05 13.88
N SER A 182 12.00 5.24 14.15
CA SER A 182 12.16 5.76 15.51
C SER A 182 10.81 5.93 16.23
N ILE A 183 9.79 6.44 15.53
CA ILE A 183 8.42 6.57 16.07
C ILE A 183 7.87 5.18 16.43
N ARG A 184 7.97 4.20 15.53
CA ARG A 184 7.50 2.83 15.79
C ARG A 184 8.18 2.23 17.01
N LEU A 185 9.51 2.31 17.07
CA LEU A 185 10.30 1.73 18.15
C LEU A 185 9.95 2.37 19.50
N LEU A 186 9.87 3.70 19.56
CA LEU A 186 9.49 4.41 20.78
C LEU A 186 8.04 4.10 21.21
N ALA A 187 7.10 3.99 20.28
CA ALA A 187 5.72 3.63 20.60
C ALA A 187 5.64 2.26 21.29
N LYS A 188 6.39 1.28 20.77
CA LYS A 188 6.52 -0.05 21.39
C LYS A 188 7.17 0.05 22.77
N GLU A 189 8.27 0.78 22.90
CA GLU A 189 9.00 0.95 24.16
C GLU A 189 8.11 1.56 25.25
N ILE A 190 7.40 2.66 24.95
CA ILE A 190 6.49 3.31 25.89
C ILE A 190 5.42 2.32 26.35
N ALA A 191 4.78 1.62 25.41
CA ALA A 191 3.70 0.70 25.75
C ALA A 191 4.18 -0.47 26.63
N LEU A 192 5.40 -0.99 26.40
CA LEU A 192 6.00 -2.01 27.27
C LEU A 192 6.36 -1.44 28.66
N ARG A 193 7.01 -0.28 28.71
CA ARG A 193 7.40 0.39 29.97
C ARG A 193 6.20 0.71 30.86
N GLU A 194 5.11 1.13 30.25
CA GLU A 194 3.85 1.50 30.93
C GLU A 194 2.92 0.30 31.17
N ASN A 195 3.33 -0.92 30.82
CA ASN A 195 2.54 -2.15 30.90
C ASN A 195 1.18 -2.07 30.17
N ILE A 196 1.14 -1.38 29.04
CA ILE A 196 -0.05 -1.25 28.20
C ILE A 196 -0.15 -2.51 27.31
N PRO A 197 -1.25 -3.29 27.40
CA PRO A 197 -1.34 -4.58 26.74
C PRO A 197 -1.50 -4.43 25.23
N PHE A 198 -0.80 -5.27 24.46
CA PHE A 198 -0.99 -5.34 23.01
C PHE A 198 -2.20 -6.20 22.68
N PHE A 199 -2.84 -5.93 21.55
CA PHE A 199 -4.01 -6.68 21.14
C PHE A 199 -3.65 -8.11 20.72
N ASP A 200 -4.43 -9.08 21.18
CA ASP A 200 -4.39 -10.47 20.75
C ASP A 200 -5.56 -10.72 19.80
N MET A 201 -5.27 -10.84 18.50
CA MET A 201 -6.30 -11.05 17.48
C MET A 201 -7.06 -12.38 17.61
N ARG A 202 -6.54 -13.39 18.34
CA ARG A 202 -7.29 -14.64 18.55
C ARG A 202 -8.18 -14.57 19.77
N LEU A 203 -7.65 -14.03 20.88
CA LEU A 203 -8.41 -13.89 22.12
C LEU A 203 -9.34 -12.68 22.10
N GLN A 204 -9.10 -11.73 21.19
CA GLN A 204 -9.83 -10.47 21.07
C GLN A 204 -9.75 -9.63 22.35
N THR A 205 -8.56 -9.63 22.98
CA THR A 205 -8.26 -8.92 24.24
C THR A 205 -7.02 -8.05 24.09
N GLY A 206 -6.84 -7.07 24.96
CA GLY A 206 -5.71 -6.14 24.93
C GLY A 206 -6.13 -4.74 24.48
N PHE A 207 -5.14 -3.87 24.24
CA PHE A 207 -5.39 -2.44 24.03
C PHE A 207 -4.81 -1.88 22.74
N MET A 208 -3.48 -1.94 22.56
CA MET A 208 -2.80 -1.37 21.40
C MET A 208 -3.07 -2.23 20.15
N ARG A 209 -3.59 -1.63 19.07
CA ARG A 209 -3.92 -2.36 17.83
C ARG A 209 -2.99 -2.02 16.68
N THR A 210 -3.03 -0.78 16.22
CA THR A 210 -2.32 -0.35 15.00
C THR A 210 -1.74 1.02 15.23
N LEU A 211 -0.53 1.25 14.71
CA LEU A 211 0.06 2.57 14.55
C LEU A 211 0.26 2.82 13.06
N THR A 212 -0.52 3.73 12.51
CA THR A 212 -0.30 4.23 11.14
C THR A 212 0.58 5.46 11.21
N ILE A 213 1.60 5.51 10.36
CA ILE A 213 2.49 6.65 10.20
C ILE A 213 2.38 7.14 8.77
N ARG A 214 2.00 8.40 8.58
CA ARG A 214 2.10 9.10 7.30
C ARG A 214 3.16 10.18 7.36
N THR A 215 3.91 10.37 6.28
CA THR A 215 4.94 11.39 6.11
C THR A 215 4.69 12.12 4.81
N THR A 216 5.06 13.37 4.68
CA THR A 216 4.96 14.11 3.41
C THR A 216 6.33 14.52 2.90
N SER A 217 6.41 14.93 1.63
CA SER A 217 7.64 15.55 1.09
C SER A 217 7.95 16.91 1.72
N THR A 218 6.96 17.57 2.34
CA THR A 218 7.12 18.82 3.09
C THR A 218 7.73 18.64 4.48
N GLY A 219 7.86 17.39 4.96
CA GLY A 219 8.41 17.06 6.28
C GLY A 219 7.36 16.88 7.38
N ASP A 220 6.06 17.04 7.08
CA ASP A 220 4.98 16.77 8.03
C ASP A 220 4.89 15.27 8.33
N THR A 221 4.61 14.94 9.59
CA THR A 221 4.32 13.57 10.03
C THR A 221 2.97 13.51 10.74
N MET A 222 2.13 12.57 10.29
CA MET A 222 0.90 12.18 10.98
C MET A 222 1.07 10.82 11.62
N ILE A 223 0.64 10.71 12.88
CA ILE A 223 0.44 9.42 13.54
C ILE A 223 -1.06 9.19 13.78
N ILE A 224 -1.49 7.94 13.63
CA ILE A 224 -2.85 7.50 13.94
C ILE A 224 -2.73 6.25 14.81
N LEU A 225 -3.01 6.41 16.10
CA LEU A 225 -2.98 5.33 17.08
C LEU A 225 -4.37 4.70 17.21
N GLN A 226 -4.49 3.42 16.88
CA GLN A 226 -5.72 2.67 17.06
C GLN A 226 -5.66 1.83 18.33
N VAL A 227 -6.67 1.96 19.18
CA VAL A 227 -6.82 1.26 20.46
C VAL A 227 -8.18 0.56 20.56
N THR A 228 -8.39 -0.32 21.54
CA THR A 228 -9.66 -1.08 21.67
C THR A 228 -10.75 -0.35 22.43
N GLN A 229 -10.40 0.57 23.32
CA GLN A 229 -11.34 1.24 24.23
C GLN A 229 -10.86 2.64 24.60
N ASP A 230 -11.76 3.47 25.11
CA ASP A 230 -11.40 4.78 25.66
C ASP A 230 -10.68 4.59 27.00
N LYS A 231 -9.35 4.72 26.98
CA LYS A 231 -8.53 4.76 28.19
C LYS A 231 -7.49 5.86 28.06
N MET A 232 -7.95 7.09 28.29
CA MET A 232 -7.17 8.30 28.01
C MET A 232 -5.79 8.32 28.68
N GLU A 233 -5.67 7.82 29.91
CA GLU A 233 -4.37 7.69 30.60
C GLU A 233 -3.31 6.97 29.74
N TRP A 234 -3.70 5.87 29.08
CA TRP A 234 -2.79 5.08 28.24
C TRP A 234 -2.56 5.73 26.87
N ILE A 235 -3.62 6.30 26.29
CA ILE A 235 -3.54 7.01 25.00
C ILE A 235 -2.58 8.19 25.13
N GLU A 236 -2.75 9.01 26.16
CA GLU A 236 -1.93 10.19 26.41
C GLU A 236 -0.47 9.83 26.70
N LYS A 237 -0.20 8.77 27.46
CA LYS A 237 1.18 8.30 27.69
C LYS A 237 1.93 8.03 26.39
N VAL A 238 1.28 7.34 25.45
CA VAL A 238 1.87 7.03 24.14
C VAL A 238 1.96 8.28 23.26
N LEU A 239 0.86 9.00 23.04
CA LEU A 239 0.84 10.15 22.14
C LEU A 239 1.73 11.29 22.63
N LYS A 240 1.74 11.58 23.93
CA LYS A 240 2.64 12.59 24.52
C LYS A 240 4.09 12.17 24.35
N GLY A 241 4.45 10.94 24.70
CA GLY A 241 5.83 10.46 24.55
C GLY A 241 6.34 10.51 23.11
N LEU A 242 5.47 10.22 22.12
CA LEU A 242 5.82 10.36 20.70
C LEU A 242 5.96 11.83 20.28
N THR A 243 4.97 12.67 20.60
CA THR A 243 4.99 14.08 20.15
C THR A 243 6.04 14.94 20.86
N ASP A 244 6.45 14.58 22.07
CA ASP A 244 7.57 15.25 22.77
C ASP A 244 8.92 14.87 22.15
N ALA A 245 9.08 13.62 21.71
CA ALA A 245 10.33 13.12 21.12
C ALA A 245 10.50 13.50 19.63
N PHE A 246 9.39 13.72 18.92
CA PHE A 246 9.38 13.97 17.48
C PHE A 246 8.58 15.23 17.13
N PRO A 247 9.19 16.43 17.18
CA PRO A 247 8.53 17.70 16.88
C PRO A 247 7.91 17.80 15.48
N GLN A 248 8.39 17.01 14.52
CA GLN A 248 7.84 16.89 13.16
C GLN A 248 6.48 16.18 13.10
N ILE A 249 5.99 15.60 14.21
CA ILE A 249 4.61 15.12 14.31
C ILE A 249 3.68 16.32 14.43
N THR A 250 3.19 16.79 13.29
CA THR A 250 2.26 17.93 13.18
C THR A 250 0.79 17.50 13.29
N SER A 251 0.50 16.20 13.19
CA SER A 251 -0.84 15.63 13.33
C SER A 251 -0.84 14.34 14.16
N ALA A 252 -1.32 14.42 15.41
CA ALA A 252 -1.41 13.26 16.30
C ALA A 252 -2.87 12.87 16.53
N ASN A 253 -3.26 11.71 16.01
CA ASN A 253 -4.63 11.23 16.01
C ASN A 253 -4.74 9.90 16.73
N TYR A 254 -5.94 9.59 17.23
CA TYR A 254 -6.26 8.25 17.69
C TYR A 254 -7.69 7.83 17.32
N ILE A 255 -7.93 6.52 17.39
CA ILE A 255 -9.19 5.86 17.04
C ILE A 255 -9.47 4.79 18.08
N ILE A 256 -10.71 4.76 18.58
CA ILE A 256 -11.20 3.67 19.43
C ILE A 256 -11.92 2.65 18.54
N ASN A 257 -11.34 1.47 18.37
CA ASN A 257 -11.88 0.37 17.58
C ASN A 257 -12.07 -0.90 18.42
N ALA A 258 -13.30 -1.08 18.92
CA ALA A 258 -13.74 -2.27 19.65
C ALA A 258 -14.14 -3.45 18.74
N LYS A 259 -14.08 -3.29 17.41
CA LYS A 259 -14.45 -4.34 16.45
C LYS A 259 -13.37 -5.42 16.36
N ARG A 260 -13.72 -6.53 15.70
CA ARG A 260 -12.79 -7.64 15.47
C ARG A 260 -11.74 -7.37 14.40
N ASN A 261 -12.03 -6.46 13.47
CA ASN A 261 -11.15 -6.08 12.36
C ASN A 261 -10.49 -4.72 12.62
N ASP A 262 -9.48 -4.39 11.81
CA ASP A 262 -8.75 -3.13 11.93
C ASP A 262 -9.27 -2.03 11.00
N THR A 263 -10.41 -2.23 10.32
CA THR A 263 -10.99 -1.19 9.47
C THR A 263 -11.61 -0.10 10.34
N PHE A 264 -11.41 1.16 9.98
CA PHE A 264 -11.87 2.31 10.77
C PHE A 264 -12.58 3.41 9.94
N ALA A 265 -12.94 3.13 8.69
CA ALA A 265 -13.61 4.11 7.83
C ALA A 265 -14.92 4.64 8.45
N ASP A 266 -15.62 3.76 9.17
CA ASP A 266 -16.87 3.97 9.92
C ASP A 266 -16.68 4.52 11.35
N LEU A 267 -15.44 4.66 11.83
CA LEU A 267 -15.15 5.09 13.20
C LEU A 267 -14.71 6.55 13.26
N ASP A 268 -14.97 7.22 14.37
CA ASP A 268 -14.49 8.58 14.59
C ASP A 268 -12.97 8.61 14.75
N VAL A 269 -12.36 9.66 14.18
CA VAL A 269 -10.93 9.93 14.35
C VAL A 269 -10.80 11.18 15.19
N ILE A 270 -10.09 11.07 16.30
CA ILE A 270 -9.92 12.17 17.25
C ILE A 270 -8.51 12.73 17.06
N CYS A 271 -8.43 14.01 16.66
CA CYS A 271 -7.18 14.75 16.65
C CYS A 271 -6.87 15.17 18.10
N TRP A 272 -5.83 14.57 18.67
CA TRP A 272 -5.40 14.84 20.04
C TRP A 272 -4.50 16.09 20.12
N LYS A 273 -3.63 16.29 19.13
CA LYS A 273 -2.71 17.43 19.06
C LYS A 273 -2.33 17.76 17.62
N GLY A 274 -2.22 19.06 17.33
CA GLY A 274 -1.86 19.58 16.02
C GLY A 274 -3.06 19.65 15.07
N ASP A 275 -2.78 19.55 13.78
CA ASP A 275 -3.82 19.62 12.75
C ASP A 275 -4.46 18.25 12.51
N PRO A 276 -5.75 18.15 12.13
CA PRO A 276 -6.41 16.89 11.80
C PRO A 276 -6.00 16.34 10.41
N TYR A 277 -5.03 16.96 9.75
CA TYR A 277 -4.50 16.58 8.44
C TYR A 277 -3.01 16.92 8.33
N ILE A 278 -2.35 16.41 7.30
CA ILE A 278 -1.02 16.85 6.84
C ILE A 278 -1.13 17.36 5.40
N THR A 279 -0.15 18.13 4.93
CA THR A 279 -0.17 18.70 3.57
C THR A 279 0.94 18.09 2.73
N GLU A 280 0.56 17.43 1.64
CA GLU A 280 1.49 16.98 0.61
C GLU A 280 1.51 17.94 -0.57
N VAL A 281 2.61 17.95 -1.31
CA VAL A 281 2.78 18.76 -2.50
C VAL A 281 3.05 17.93 -3.74
N MET A 282 2.57 18.39 -4.90
CA MET A 282 2.84 17.78 -6.19
C MET A 282 3.10 18.85 -7.26
N PRO A 283 4.18 18.77 -8.05
CA PRO A 283 4.38 19.68 -9.17
C PRO A 283 3.22 19.62 -10.16
N LYS A 284 2.83 20.77 -10.71
CA LYS A 284 1.82 20.84 -11.78
C LYS A 284 2.36 20.22 -13.08
N PRO A 285 1.50 19.62 -13.92
CA PRO A 285 1.94 18.96 -15.16
C PRO A 285 2.62 19.91 -16.15
N ASP A 286 2.26 21.19 -16.14
CA ASP A 286 2.80 22.24 -17.01
C ASP A 286 4.07 22.92 -16.45
N GLY A 287 4.51 22.54 -15.25
CA GLY A 287 5.65 23.16 -14.57
C GLY A 287 5.40 24.57 -14.03
N SER A 288 4.16 25.07 -14.07
CA SER A 288 3.81 26.44 -13.64
C SER A 288 3.82 26.65 -12.12
N GLY A 289 3.96 25.58 -11.34
CA GLY A 289 4.01 25.62 -9.89
C GLY A 289 3.70 24.28 -9.27
N THR A 290 3.13 24.33 -8.06
CA THR A 290 2.89 23.17 -7.21
C THR A 290 1.46 23.17 -6.69
N LEU A 291 0.83 22.00 -6.66
CA LEU A 291 -0.44 21.77 -6.01
C LEU A 291 -0.21 21.30 -4.57
N GLN A 292 -1.10 21.72 -3.68
CA GLN A 292 -1.15 21.29 -2.29
C GLN A 292 -2.35 20.36 -2.08
N PHE A 293 -2.17 19.29 -1.31
CA PHE A 293 -3.22 18.34 -0.99
C PHE A 293 -3.26 18.11 0.52
N ARG A 294 -4.39 18.39 1.14
CA ARG A 294 -4.66 17.97 2.51
C ARG A 294 -4.95 16.49 2.52
N ILE A 295 -4.28 15.79 3.43
CA ILE A 295 -4.38 14.35 3.63
C ILE A 295 -4.82 14.13 5.07
N GLY A 296 -6.05 13.69 5.25
CA GLY A 296 -6.59 13.28 6.53
C GLY A 296 -6.31 11.80 6.87
N PRO A 297 -6.65 11.36 8.10
CA PRO A 297 -6.45 9.99 8.55
C PRO A 297 -7.15 8.93 7.69
N LYS A 298 -8.38 9.23 7.24
CA LYS A 298 -9.21 8.35 6.39
C LYS A 298 -8.96 8.53 4.89
N SER A 299 -8.33 9.63 4.49
CA SER A 299 -8.14 9.99 3.08
C SER A 299 -7.20 8.99 2.40
N PHE A 300 -7.58 8.52 1.21
CA PHE A 300 -6.66 7.80 0.35
C PHE A 300 -5.72 8.78 -0.34
N TYR A 301 -4.43 8.46 -0.34
CA TYR A 301 -3.41 9.17 -1.11
C TYR A 301 -2.38 8.16 -1.56
N GLN A 302 -1.81 8.35 -2.75
CA GLN A 302 -0.90 7.39 -3.33
C GLN A 302 0.32 7.18 -2.43
N THR A 303 0.66 5.91 -2.17
CA THR A 303 1.68 5.62 -1.16
C THR A 303 3.10 5.97 -1.60
N ASN A 304 3.34 6.19 -2.89
CA ASN A 304 4.60 6.66 -3.44
C ASN A 304 4.36 7.99 -4.18
N PRO A 305 4.53 9.15 -3.52
CA PRO A 305 4.24 10.46 -4.12
C PRO A 305 5.01 10.75 -5.41
N GLU A 306 6.30 10.38 -5.45
CA GLU A 306 7.15 10.59 -6.63
C GLU A 306 6.65 9.77 -7.81
N GLN A 307 6.28 8.50 -7.59
CA GLN A 307 5.74 7.67 -8.65
C GLN A 307 4.30 8.04 -9.02
N ALA A 308 3.52 8.55 -8.07
CA ALA A 308 2.17 9.07 -8.33
C ALA A 308 2.22 10.26 -9.29
N HIS A 309 3.18 11.16 -9.10
CA HIS A 309 3.41 12.27 -10.02
C HIS A 309 3.71 11.77 -11.44
N GLU A 310 4.59 10.76 -11.61
CA GLU A 310 4.87 10.20 -12.94
C GLU A 310 3.66 9.49 -13.55
N LEU A 311 2.87 8.77 -12.74
CA LEU A 311 1.61 8.16 -13.18
C LEU A 311 0.61 9.22 -13.68
N TYR A 312 0.42 10.28 -12.90
CA TYR A 312 -0.53 11.35 -13.23
C TYR A 312 -0.09 12.13 -14.46
N LYS A 313 1.21 12.34 -14.63
CA LYS A 313 1.79 12.94 -15.83
C LYS A 313 1.55 12.09 -17.08
N VAL A 314 1.60 10.77 -16.98
CA VAL A 314 1.22 9.87 -18.10
C VAL A 314 -0.26 10.00 -18.41
N ALA A 315 -1.14 9.93 -17.40
CA ALA A 315 -2.58 10.08 -17.58
C ALA A 315 -2.94 11.44 -18.22
N TRP A 316 -2.33 12.53 -17.73
CA TRP A 316 -2.51 13.88 -18.27
C TRP A 316 -2.07 13.98 -19.73
N LYS A 317 -0.91 13.41 -20.09
CA LYS A 317 -0.45 13.36 -21.50
C LYS A 317 -1.38 12.55 -22.39
N MET A 318 -1.89 11.41 -21.90
CA MET A 318 -2.82 10.56 -22.63
C MET A 318 -4.19 11.23 -22.83
N ALA A 319 -4.64 12.02 -21.85
CA ALA A 319 -5.87 12.79 -21.95
C ALA A 319 -5.79 13.86 -23.04
N ALA A 320 -4.59 14.36 -23.35
CA ALA A 320 -4.32 15.27 -24.47
C ALA A 320 -5.25 16.50 -24.53
N LEU A 321 -5.57 17.05 -23.36
CA LEU A 321 -6.51 18.15 -23.19
C LEU A 321 -5.99 19.44 -23.85
N LYS A 322 -6.89 20.19 -24.48
CA LYS A 322 -6.64 21.47 -25.16
C LYS A 322 -7.24 22.67 -24.44
N GLY A 323 -8.07 22.43 -23.42
CA GLY A 323 -8.69 23.48 -22.60
C GLY A 323 -10.19 23.67 -22.82
N ASP A 324 -10.78 22.97 -23.81
CA ASP A 324 -12.20 23.02 -24.12
C ASP A 324 -12.98 21.80 -23.62
N GLU A 325 -12.27 20.76 -23.19
CA GLU A 325 -12.84 19.48 -22.79
C GLU A 325 -13.46 19.50 -21.39
N ARG A 326 -14.57 18.75 -21.26
CA ARG A 326 -15.16 18.35 -19.99
C ARG A 326 -14.63 16.98 -19.59
N VAL A 327 -13.96 16.92 -18.45
CA VAL A 327 -13.33 15.70 -17.93
C VAL A 327 -14.14 15.14 -16.77
N TYR A 328 -14.45 13.84 -16.79
CA TYR A 328 -15.02 13.14 -15.66
C TYR A 328 -13.92 12.32 -14.97
N ASP A 329 -13.67 12.60 -13.69
CA ASP A 329 -12.77 11.84 -12.83
C ASP A 329 -13.59 10.89 -11.96
N LEU A 330 -13.62 9.62 -12.34
CA LEU A 330 -14.37 8.57 -11.66
C LEU A 330 -13.47 7.91 -10.61
N TYR A 331 -13.99 7.77 -9.39
CA TYR A 331 -13.24 7.33 -8.20
C TYR A 331 -12.22 8.41 -7.79
N THR A 332 -12.66 9.67 -7.84
CA THR A 332 -11.80 10.84 -7.68
C THR A 332 -11.11 10.89 -6.30
N GLY A 333 -11.61 10.15 -5.30
CA GLY A 333 -11.11 10.19 -3.94
C GLY A 333 -11.12 11.61 -3.40
N THR A 334 -9.95 12.10 -2.95
CA THR A 334 -9.77 13.48 -2.48
C THR A 334 -9.46 14.49 -3.60
N GLY A 335 -9.85 14.16 -4.83
CA GLY A 335 -9.72 15.04 -5.99
C GLY A 335 -8.29 15.19 -6.50
N THR A 336 -7.39 14.24 -6.23
CA THR A 336 -5.97 14.42 -6.57
C THR A 336 -5.73 14.48 -8.09
N ILE A 337 -6.35 13.58 -8.86
CA ILE A 337 -6.27 13.56 -10.33
C ILE A 337 -7.08 14.72 -10.91
N ALA A 338 -8.33 14.91 -10.48
CA ALA A 338 -9.16 16.03 -10.90
C ALA A 338 -8.45 17.38 -10.78
N ASN A 339 -7.87 17.69 -9.63
CA ASN A 339 -7.13 18.94 -9.41
C ASN A 339 -5.82 19.00 -10.22
N TYR A 340 -5.17 17.87 -10.45
CA TYR A 340 -3.94 17.80 -11.25
C TYR A 340 -4.16 18.19 -12.70
N ILE A 341 -5.27 17.74 -13.31
CA ILE A 341 -5.59 17.99 -14.72
C ILE A 341 -6.42 19.27 -14.95
N ALA A 342 -7.03 19.82 -13.90
CA ALA A 342 -7.97 20.95 -13.99
C ALA A 342 -7.41 22.19 -14.70
N GLY A 343 -6.09 22.44 -14.62
CA GLY A 343 -5.46 23.60 -15.26
C GLY A 343 -5.56 23.63 -16.79
N GLN A 344 -5.91 22.51 -17.44
CA GLN A 344 -6.02 22.39 -18.89
C GLN A 344 -7.36 21.81 -19.34
N ALA A 345 -8.35 21.75 -18.46
CA ALA A 345 -9.71 21.35 -18.80
C ALA A 345 -10.64 22.56 -18.74
N LYS A 346 -11.71 22.56 -19.54
CA LYS A 346 -12.78 23.54 -19.38
C LYS A 346 -13.52 23.34 -18.07
N LYS A 347 -13.81 22.08 -17.74
CA LYS A 347 -14.50 21.68 -16.52
C LYS A 347 -14.08 20.27 -16.13
N VAL A 348 -13.90 20.03 -14.84
CA VAL A 348 -13.67 18.70 -14.29
C VAL A 348 -14.79 18.36 -13.32
N ILE A 349 -15.33 17.14 -13.42
CA ILE A 349 -16.35 16.61 -12.53
C ILE A 349 -15.81 15.34 -11.88
N GLY A 350 -15.63 15.38 -10.56
CA GLY A 350 -15.17 14.25 -9.77
C GLY A 350 -16.33 13.53 -9.09
N LEU A 351 -16.38 12.20 -9.23
CA LEU A 351 -17.37 11.33 -8.58
C LEU A 351 -16.69 10.36 -7.62
N GLU A 352 -17.19 10.25 -6.39
CA GLU A 352 -16.67 9.37 -5.35
C GLU A 352 -17.81 8.93 -4.43
N TYR A 353 -17.81 7.69 -3.94
CA TYR A 353 -18.87 7.21 -3.06
C TYR A 353 -18.69 7.67 -1.60
N VAL A 354 -17.44 7.96 -1.19
CA VAL A 354 -17.10 8.43 0.16
C VAL A 354 -17.28 9.94 0.28
N ALA A 355 -18.36 10.38 0.95
CA ALA A 355 -18.66 11.80 1.17
C ALA A 355 -17.50 12.58 1.84
N ALA A 356 -16.80 11.98 2.81
CA ALA A 356 -15.67 12.62 3.46
C ALA A 356 -14.51 12.94 2.47
N ALA A 357 -14.29 12.08 1.47
CA ALA A 357 -13.27 12.30 0.46
C ALA A 357 -13.67 13.44 -0.50
N ILE A 358 -14.96 13.60 -0.79
CA ILE A 358 -15.50 14.72 -1.58
C ILE A 358 -15.33 16.05 -0.85
N GLU A 359 -15.53 16.10 0.46
CA GLU A 359 -15.27 17.31 1.24
C GLU A 359 -13.77 17.69 1.21
N ASP A 360 -12.88 16.69 1.35
CA ASP A 360 -11.44 16.90 1.16
C ASP A 360 -11.12 17.39 -0.27
N ALA A 361 -11.79 16.85 -1.30
CA ALA A 361 -11.59 17.26 -2.69
C ALA A 361 -11.96 18.73 -2.93
N LYS A 362 -13.09 19.19 -2.39
CA LYS A 362 -13.50 20.60 -2.43
C LYS A 362 -12.50 21.50 -1.73
N VAL A 363 -12.00 21.09 -0.57
CA VAL A 363 -10.95 21.83 0.16
C VAL A 363 -9.67 21.89 -0.67
N ASN A 364 -9.25 20.77 -1.28
CA ASN A 364 -8.07 20.70 -2.14
C ASN A 364 -8.18 21.62 -3.36
N SER A 365 -9.35 21.73 -3.99
CA SER A 365 -9.53 22.70 -5.09
C SER A 365 -9.44 24.13 -4.60
N LYS A 366 -10.09 24.44 -3.46
CA LYS A 366 -10.08 25.78 -2.87
C LYS A 366 -8.66 26.25 -2.51
N ILE A 367 -7.84 25.42 -1.86
CA ILE A 367 -6.47 25.80 -1.47
C ILE A 367 -5.55 26.01 -2.68
N ASN A 368 -5.86 25.37 -3.81
CA ASN A 368 -5.12 25.53 -5.07
C ASN A 368 -5.69 26.63 -5.98
N GLY A 369 -6.76 27.32 -5.56
CA GLY A 369 -7.43 28.33 -6.38
C GLY A 369 -8.10 27.75 -7.64
N ILE A 370 -8.44 26.46 -7.63
CA ILE A 370 -9.07 25.77 -8.75
C ILE A 370 -10.59 25.95 -8.64
N THR A 371 -11.19 26.57 -9.66
CA THR A 371 -12.62 26.96 -9.66
C THR A 371 -13.46 26.21 -10.70
N ASN A 372 -12.82 25.44 -11.58
CA ASN A 372 -13.47 24.69 -12.65
C ASN A 372 -13.68 23.19 -12.30
N THR A 373 -13.67 22.84 -11.01
CA THR A 373 -13.91 21.47 -10.52
C THR A 373 -15.23 21.41 -9.72
N ASP A 374 -16.08 20.42 -10.00
CA ASP A 374 -17.24 20.07 -9.15
C ASP A 374 -17.10 18.63 -8.65
N PHE A 375 -17.55 18.36 -7.42
CA PHE A 375 -17.40 17.05 -6.77
C PHE A 375 -18.72 16.56 -6.19
N TYR A 376 -19.07 15.31 -6.48
CA TYR A 376 -20.34 14.70 -6.05
C TYR A 376 -20.12 13.37 -5.33
N ALA A 377 -20.81 13.21 -4.21
CA ALA A 377 -20.78 12.00 -3.41
C ALA A 377 -21.94 11.06 -3.80
N GLY A 378 -21.65 9.79 -4.07
CA GLY A 378 -22.67 8.78 -4.35
C GLY A 378 -22.16 7.56 -5.13
N ASP A 379 -23.00 6.54 -5.22
CA ASP A 379 -22.74 5.38 -6.07
C ASP A 379 -22.77 5.81 -7.55
N MET A 380 -21.72 5.49 -8.31
CA MET A 380 -21.60 5.91 -9.70
C MET A 380 -22.77 5.44 -10.57
N LYS A 381 -23.28 4.24 -10.33
CA LYS A 381 -24.40 3.69 -11.10
C LYS A 381 -25.67 4.55 -10.96
N ASP A 382 -25.82 5.19 -9.80
CA ASP A 382 -26.99 6.00 -9.46
C ASP A 382 -26.77 7.46 -9.87
N LEU A 383 -25.53 7.97 -9.72
CA LEU A 383 -25.16 9.33 -10.08
C LEU A 383 -25.08 9.56 -11.58
N LEU A 384 -24.46 8.65 -12.34
CA LEU A 384 -24.17 8.86 -13.76
C LEU A 384 -25.38 8.49 -14.65
N ASN A 385 -26.48 9.21 -14.48
CA ASN A 385 -27.73 9.02 -15.23
C ASN A 385 -28.01 10.17 -16.23
N ASP A 386 -29.06 10.03 -17.04
CA ASP A 386 -29.43 11.02 -18.07
C ASP A 386 -29.71 12.42 -17.49
N SER A 387 -30.25 12.51 -16.28
CA SER A 387 -30.48 13.79 -15.60
C SER A 387 -29.14 14.47 -15.27
N PHE A 388 -28.21 13.71 -14.70
CA PHE A 388 -26.87 14.21 -14.38
C PHE A 388 -26.12 14.66 -15.63
N LEU A 389 -26.15 13.87 -16.71
CA LEU A 389 -25.54 14.24 -17.98
C LEU A 389 -26.21 15.45 -18.65
N SER A 390 -27.52 15.61 -18.47
CA SER A 390 -28.25 16.79 -18.98
C SER A 390 -27.88 18.06 -18.21
N GLN A 391 -27.71 17.95 -16.89
CA GLN A 391 -27.33 19.07 -16.03
C GLN A 391 -25.87 19.48 -16.22
N HIS A 392 -24.97 18.50 -16.30
CA HIS A 392 -23.53 18.74 -16.26
C HIS A 392 -22.84 18.67 -17.62
N GLY A 393 -23.53 18.14 -18.63
CA GLY A 393 -23.01 17.87 -19.97
C GLY A 393 -22.29 16.53 -20.07
N ARG A 394 -22.19 15.98 -21.28
CA ARG A 394 -21.44 14.73 -21.51
C ARG A 394 -19.93 14.97 -21.39
N PRO A 395 -19.16 14.01 -20.85
CA PRO A 395 -17.70 14.08 -20.83
C PRO A 395 -17.12 13.92 -22.24
N ASP A 396 -16.10 14.71 -22.54
CA ASP A 396 -15.23 14.52 -23.69
C ASP A 396 -14.09 13.53 -23.35
N THR A 397 -13.74 13.42 -22.07
CA THR A 397 -12.72 12.51 -21.55
C THR A 397 -13.13 11.96 -20.20
N ILE A 398 -12.87 10.66 -19.98
CA ILE A 398 -13.07 9.99 -18.69
C ILE A 398 -11.73 9.51 -18.18
N ILE A 399 -11.41 9.83 -16.93
CA ILE A 399 -10.29 9.26 -16.18
C ILE A 399 -10.89 8.42 -15.06
N THR A 400 -10.35 7.22 -14.84
CA THR A 400 -10.85 6.30 -13.82
C THR A 400 -9.71 5.61 -13.08
N ASP A 401 -9.78 5.59 -11.75
CA ASP A 401 -8.85 4.88 -10.86
C ASP A 401 -9.64 3.99 -9.86
N PRO A 402 -10.26 2.90 -10.35
CA PRO A 402 -11.16 2.08 -9.54
C PRO A 402 -10.42 1.30 -8.44
N PRO A 403 -11.15 0.85 -7.40
CA PRO A 403 -10.58 -0.07 -6.41
C PRO A 403 -10.20 -1.42 -7.04
N ARG A 404 -9.56 -2.30 -6.26
CA ARG A 404 -9.12 -3.64 -6.72
C ARG A 404 -10.23 -4.49 -7.37
N ALA A 405 -11.49 -4.27 -7.00
CA ALA A 405 -12.63 -4.98 -7.57
C ALA A 405 -12.90 -4.59 -9.04
N GLY A 406 -12.30 -3.51 -9.55
CA GLY A 406 -12.58 -2.96 -10.85
C GLY A 406 -13.81 -2.04 -10.85
N MET A 407 -14.31 -1.74 -12.04
CA MET A 407 -15.56 -1.02 -12.25
C MET A 407 -16.73 -2.00 -12.24
N HIS A 408 -17.91 -1.51 -11.86
CA HIS A 408 -19.15 -2.25 -12.01
C HIS A 408 -19.47 -2.46 -13.51
N GLU A 409 -20.08 -3.60 -13.85
CA GLU A 409 -20.63 -3.90 -15.18
C GLU A 409 -21.83 -3.00 -15.50
#